data_AF-A0A960DAJ0-F1
#
_entry.id   AF-A0A960DAJ0-F1
#
_cell.length_a   1.000
_cell.length_b   1.000
_cell.length_c   1.000
_cell.angle_alpha   90.00
_cell.angle_beta   90.00
_cell.angle_gamma   90.00
#
_symmetry.space_group_name_H-M   'P 1'
#
loop_
_entity.id
_entity.type
_entity.pdbx_description
1 polymer ?
#
loop_
_entity_poly.entity_id
_entity_poly.type
_entity_poly.pdbx_seq_one_letter_code
_entity_poly.pdbx_strand_id
1 'polypeptide(L)'
;VSTDYDTADRLYFEPLTFEDVLEIYYAEQDSGRGGLGVVGVIVQLGGQTPLGLADRLEKAGVPIVGTPPEAIDLAEDRGRFGEVLTAAGLPAPRFGTATSFEQARRIAGDIGYPVLVRPSYVLGGRGMEIVYDEETLRGYITRATELSPEHPVLVDRFLEDAIEIDVDAICDGTEVYIGGVMEHIEEAGIHSGDSACALPPVTLGRSDIESVRRATEAIAFGIGVVGLLNVQYALKDDVLYVLEANPRASRTVPFVSKATAVPLAKACARVMLGATIAQLREEGVLARTGDGGTTARDAPVAVKEAVLPFHRFRKSDGSQIDSLLGPEMKSTGEVMGIDRDFGSAFAKSQTAAYGSLPTQGTVFVSVANRDKRSLVFPVKRLADLGFRVLATAGTAEMLRRNGIPCGEVRKHFESPGGANPLQSAVDAIRAGEVDMVINTPYGNSGPRIDGYEIRSAAVSMNIPCVTTVQGASAAVQGIEAGIRGDIGVMSLQELHSVLGS
;
A
#
# COMPACT_ATOMS: atom_id res chain seq x y z
N VAL A 1 -14.70 19.78 0.95
CA VAL A 1 -13.95 20.67 0.04
C VAL A 1 -14.52 20.59 -1.37
N SER A 2 -14.57 19.43 -2.03
CA SER A 2 -15.15 19.34 -3.39
C SER A 2 -16.61 19.83 -3.49
N THR A 3 -17.41 19.65 -2.44
CA THR A 3 -18.80 20.13 -2.36
C THR A 3 -18.92 21.53 -1.74
N ASP A 4 -17.86 22.32 -1.80
CA ASP A 4 -17.87 23.73 -1.42
C ASP A 4 -18.10 24.58 -2.68
N TYR A 5 -19.01 25.55 -2.60
CA TYR A 5 -19.37 26.40 -3.75
C TYR A 5 -18.21 27.30 -4.21
N ASP A 6 -17.20 27.52 -3.37
CA ASP A 6 -15.98 28.26 -3.76
C ASP A 6 -15.00 27.41 -4.60
N THR A 7 -15.21 26.10 -4.71
CA THR A 7 -14.30 25.17 -5.42
C THR A 7 -14.61 25.07 -6.92
N ALA A 8 -15.83 25.36 -7.34
CA ALA A 8 -16.29 25.22 -8.72
C ALA A 8 -17.25 26.35 -9.10
N ASP A 9 -17.26 26.77 -10.37
CA ASP A 9 -18.18 27.79 -10.87
C ASP A 9 -19.66 27.38 -10.72
N ARG A 10 -19.93 26.07 -10.84
CA ARG A 10 -21.25 25.44 -10.67
C ARG A 10 -21.08 24.16 -9.87
N LEU A 11 -21.88 24.00 -8.82
CA LEU A 11 -21.90 22.83 -7.95
C LEU A 11 -23.29 22.18 -7.97
N TYR A 12 -23.33 20.90 -8.31
CA TYR A 12 -24.52 20.06 -8.22
C TYR A 12 -24.37 19.11 -7.04
N PHE A 13 -25.19 19.30 -6.00
CA PHE A 13 -25.21 18.44 -4.82
C PHE A 13 -26.15 17.26 -5.06
N GLU A 14 -25.80 16.41 -6.01
CA GLU A 14 -26.63 15.30 -6.50
C GLU A 14 -25.96 13.94 -6.28
N PRO A 15 -26.73 12.84 -6.30
CA PRO A 15 -26.17 11.50 -6.29
C PRO A 15 -25.30 11.25 -7.53
N LEU A 16 -24.18 10.53 -7.36
CA LEU A 16 -23.32 10.17 -8.48
C LEU A 16 -23.83 8.88 -9.15
N THR A 17 -24.99 8.97 -9.80
CA THR A 17 -25.59 7.87 -10.58
C THR A 17 -25.63 8.19 -12.07
N PHE A 18 -25.88 7.16 -12.89
CA PHE A 18 -26.01 7.36 -14.33
C PHE A 18 -27.13 8.34 -14.72
N GLU A 19 -28.29 8.25 -14.06
CA GLU A 19 -29.46 9.11 -14.35
C GLU A 19 -29.16 10.56 -14.03
N ASP A 20 -28.72 10.82 -12.78
CA ASP A 20 -28.46 12.18 -12.30
C ASP A 20 -27.35 12.87 -13.12
N VAL A 21 -26.27 12.15 -13.44
CA VAL A 21 -25.16 12.69 -14.26
C VAL A 21 -25.63 13.04 -15.67
N LEU A 22 -26.51 12.22 -16.26
CA LEU A 22 -26.99 12.44 -17.62
C LEU A 22 -27.95 13.65 -17.69
N GLU A 23 -28.83 13.80 -16.70
CA GLU A 23 -29.72 14.97 -16.61
C GLU A 23 -28.92 16.28 -16.44
N ILE A 24 -27.88 16.27 -15.60
CA ILE A 24 -26.97 17.42 -15.46
C ILE A 24 -26.26 17.70 -16.79
N TYR A 25 -25.75 16.66 -17.46
CA TYR A 25 -25.08 16.81 -18.75
C TYR A 25 -25.99 17.47 -19.80
N TYR A 26 -27.24 17.02 -19.92
CA TYR A 26 -28.20 17.62 -20.84
C TYR A 26 -28.55 19.06 -20.47
N ALA A 27 -28.75 19.35 -19.18
CA ALA A 27 -29.01 20.71 -18.72
C ALA A 27 -27.84 21.67 -19.01
N GLU A 28 -26.59 21.21 -18.83
CA GLU A 28 -25.39 22.00 -19.15
C GLU A 28 -25.20 22.18 -20.67
N GLN A 29 -25.48 21.15 -21.46
CA GLN A 29 -25.49 21.26 -22.93
C GLN A 29 -26.52 22.29 -23.41
N ASP A 30 -27.73 22.27 -22.86
CA ASP A 30 -28.78 23.23 -23.20
C ASP A 30 -28.42 24.65 -22.72
N SER A 31 -27.84 24.78 -21.52
CA SER A 31 -27.36 26.07 -21.01
C SER A 31 -26.20 26.63 -21.85
N GLY A 32 -25.35 25.77 -22.40
CA GLY A 32 -24.24 26.13 -23.26
C GLY A 32 -24.61 26.33 -24.74
N ARG A 33 -25.90 26.25 -25.10
CA ARG A 33 -26.36 26.29 -26.49
C ARG A 33 -25.93 27.58 -27.19
N GLY A 34 -25.19 27.43 -28.30
CA GLY A 34 -24.59 28.55 -29.05
C GLY A 34 -23.12 28.82 -28.71
N GLY A 35 -22.56 28.13 -27.71
CA GLY A 35 -21.13 28.05 -27.41
C GLY A 35 -20.56 26.65 -27.62
N LEU A 36 -19.50 26.31 -26.88
CA LEU A 36 -18.84 24.99 -26.94
C LEU A 36 -19.59 23.88 -26.18
N GLY A 37 -20.63 24.22 -25.39
CA GLY A 37 -21.33 23.26 -24.53
C GLY A 37 -20.39 22.61 -23.50
N VAL A 38 -20.69 21.37 -23.13
CA VAL A 38 -19.78 20.55 -22.30
C VAL A 38 -18.66 20.01 -23.18
N VAL A 39 -17.44 20.49 -22.95
CA VAL A 39 -16.24 20.09 -23.72
C VAL A 39 -15.69 18.72 -23.31
N GLY A 40 -15.93 18.30 -22.06
CA GLY A 40 -15.36 17.09 -21.52
C GLY A 40 -15.86 16.77 -20.12
N VAL A 41 -15.90 15.48 -19.79
CA VAL A 41 -16.24 14.95 -18.46
C VAL A 41 -15.10 14.06 -17.98
N ILE A 42 -14.59 14.36 -16.78
CA ILE A 42 -13.50 13.61 -16.15
C ILE A 42 -14.11 12.58 -15.19
N VAL A 43 -13.79 11.30 -15.38
CA VAL A 43 -14.27 10.18 -14.55
C VAL A 43 -13.15 9.53 -13.74
N GLN A 44 -11.89 9.84 -14.03
CA GLN A 44 -10.70 9.13 -13.56
C GLN A 44 -10.14 9.68 -12.23
N LEU A 45 -10.71 10.77 -11.69
CA LEU A 45 -10.22 11.44 -10.47
C LEU A 45 -11.07 11.18 -9.22
N GLY A 46 -12.27 10.59 -9.37
CA GLY A 46 -13.21 10.40 -8.26
C GLY A 46 -13.26 8.98 -7.69
N GLY A 47 -12.30 8.12 -8.03
CA GLY A 47 -12.29 6.72 -7.63
C GLY A 47 -13.34 5.89 -8.36
N GLN A 48 -13.82 4.82 -7.76
CA GLN A 48 -14.60 3.80 -8.47
C GLN A 48 -15.99 4.21 -8.93
N THR A 49 -16.68 5.03 -8.14
CA THR A 49 -18.06 5.40 -8.45
C THR A 49 -18.18 6.03 -9.85
N PRO A 50 -17.39 7.05 -10.23
CA PRO A 50 -17.43 7.56 -11.59
C PRO A 50 -16.84 6.60 -12.63
N LEU A 51 -15.81 5.81 -12.29
CA LEU A 51 -15.27 4.80 -13.22
C LEU A 51 -16.34 3.78 -13.64
N GLY A 52 -17.13 3.28 -12.70
CA GLY A 52 -18.22 2.33 -12.97
C GLY A 52 -19.36 2.90 -13.84
N LEU A 53 -19.39 4.22 -14.05
CA LEU A 53 -20.35 4.88 -14.94
C LEU A 53 -19.76 5.16 -16.34
N ALA A 54 -18.44 5.10 -16.49
CA ALA A 54 -17.73 5.65 -17.65
C ALA A 54 -18.21 5.06 -18.99
N ASP A 55 -18.28 3.72 -19.11
CA ASP A 55 -18.72 3.03 -20.32
C ASP A 55 -20.17 3.39 -20.70
N ARG A 56 -21.07 3.46 -19.71
CA ARG A 56 -22.48 3.82 -19.95
C ARG A 56 -22.62 5.28 -20.38
N LEU A 57 -21.85 6.18 -19.78
CA LEU A 57 -21.87 7.61 -20.11
C LEU A 57 -21.33 7.84 -21.52
N GLU A 58 -20.22 7.19 -21.89
CA GLU A 58 -19.66 7.27 -23.24
C GLU A 58 -20.64 6.75 -24.29
N LYS A 59 -21.28 5.59 -24.05
CA LYS A 59 -22.33 5.05 -24.93
C LYS A 59 -23.56 5.96 -25.06
N ALA A 60 -23.82 6.80 -24.05
CA ALA A 60 -24.88 7.81 -24.08
C ALA A 60 -24.46 9.11 -24.79
N GLY A 61 -23.21 9.21 -25.28
CA GLY A 61 -22.69 10.37 -25.99
C GLY A 61 -22.12 11.47 -25.09
N VAL A 62 -21.81 11.15 -23.82
CA VAL A 62 -21.07 12.07 -22.94
C VAL A 62 -19.59 12.09 -23.36
N PRO A 63 -18.97 13.27 -23.55
CA PRO A 63 -17.59 13.38 -24.00
C PRO A 63 -16.63 13.08 -22.84
N ILE A 64 -16.32 11.80 -22.60
CA ILE A 64 -15.31 11.41 -21.62
C ILE A 64 -13.93 11.84 -22.12
N VAL A 65 -13.18 12.58 -21.30
CA VAL A 65 -11.82 13.07 -21.64
C VAL A 65 -10.75 12.34 -20.84
N GLY A 66 -9.52 12.30 -21.36
CA GLY A 66 -8.43 11.51 -20.78
C GLY A 66 -8.41 10.06 -21.25
N THR A 67 -7.94 9.15 -20.40
CA THR A 67 -7.92 7.72 -20.71
C THR A 67 -9.34 7.23 -21.03
N PRO A 68 -9.57 6.62 -22.20
CA PRO A 68 -10.91 6.21 -22.61
C PRO A 68 -11.41 5.02 -21.77
N PRO A 69 -12.74 4.85 -21.59
CA PRO A 69 -13.32 3.76 -20.81
C PRO A 69 -12.84 2.36 -21.25
N GLU A 70 -12.68 2.15 -22.55
CA GLU A 70 -12.18 0.88 -23.12
C GLU A 70 -10.73 0.55 -22.70
N ALA A 71 -9.89 1.57 -22.49
CA ALA A 71 -8.51 1.41 -22.03
C ALA A 71 -8.45 1.18 -20.51
N ILE A 72 -9.39 1.76 -19.76
CA ILE A 72 -9.57 1.47 -18.34
C ILE A 72 -9.96 0.00 -18.16
N ASP A 73 -10.98 -0.48 -18.90
CA ASP A 73 -11.43 -1.88 -18.87
C ASP A 73 -10.32 -2.85 -19.30
N LEU A 74 -9.50 -2.48 -20.29
CA LEU A 74 -8.34 -3.26 -20.73
C LEU A 74 -7.33 -3.51 -19.59
N ALA A 75 -7.12 -2.54 -18.70
CA ALA A 75 -6.20 -2.66 -17.59
C ALA A 75 -6.78 -3.48 -16.42
N GLU A 76 -8.10 -3.48 -16.25
CA GLU A 76 -8.80 -4.26 -15.23
C GLU A 76 -9.01 -5.73 -15.64
N ASP A 77 -9.16 -6.01 -16.94
CA ASP A 77 -9.23 -7.37 -17.47
C ASP A 77 -7.85 -8.06 -17.48
N ARG A 78 -7.71 -9.13 -16.67
CA ARG A 78 -6.43 -9.84 -16.49
C ARG A 78 -5.91 -10.49 -17.78
N GLY A 79 -6.80 -10.94 -18.67
CA GLY A 79 -6.43 -11.55 -19.94
C GLY A 79 -5.87 -10.52 -20.91
N ARG A 80 -6.64 -9.45 -21.16
CA ARG A 80 -6.27 -8.34 -22.04
C ARG A 80 -5.02 -7.62 -21.53
N PHE A 81 -4.93 -7.36 -20.22
CA PHE A 81 -3.73 -6.78 -19.63
C PHE A 81 -2.53 -7.72 -19.76
N GLY A 82 -2.72 -9.04 -19.62
CA GLY A 82 -1.67 -10.03 -19.85
C GLY A 82 -1.10 -10.02 -21.26
N GLU A 83 -1.92 -9.72 -22.28
CA GLU A 83 -1.47 -9.53 -23.67
C GLU A 83 -0.59 -8.28 -23.82
N VAL A 84 -0.96 -7.17 -23.15
CA VAL A 84 -0.14 -5.95 -23.11
C VAL A 84 1.22 -6.22 -22.48
N LEU A 85 1.26 -6.91 -21.34
CA LEU A 85 2.51 -7.27 -20.67
C LEU A 85 3.38 -8.19 -21.52
N THR A 86 2.76 -9.17 -22.19
CA THR A 86 3.46 -10.09 -23.09
C THR A 86 4.07 -9.35 -24.28
N ALA A 87 3.31 -8.45 -24.92
CA ALA A 87 3.79 -7.63 -26.03
C ALA A 87 4.94 -6.70 -25.61
N ALA A 88 4.90 -6.18 -24.39
CA ALA A 88 5.94 -5.34 -23.81
C ALA A 88 7.15 -6.13 -23.26
N GLY A 89 7.09 -7.47 -23.21
CA GLY A 89 8.13 -8.30 -22.61
C GLY A 89 8.26 -8.12 -21.09
N LEU A 90 7.19 -7.72 -20.41
CA LEU A 90 7.16 -7.45 -18.98
C LEU A 90 6.71 -8.71 -18.20
N PRO A 91 7.46 -9.14 -17.18
CA PRO A 91 7.09 -10.31 -16.42
C PRO A 91 5.92 -10.00 -15.48
N ALA A 92 5.02 -10.97 -15.34
CA ALA A 92 3.93 -10.96 -14.37
C ALA A 92 3.96 -12.26 -13.56
N PRO A 93 3.42 -12.28 -12.33
CA PRO A 93 3.23 -13.52 -11.59
C PRO A 93 2.41 -14.52 -12.42
N ARG A 94 2.74 -15.81 -12.34
CA ARG A 94 1.92 -16.85 -12.98
C ARG A 94 0.52 -16.77 -12.37
N PHE A 95 -0.51 -16.79 -13.22
CA PHE A 95 -1.89 -16.64 -12.80
C PHE A 95 -2.80 -17.65 -13.50
N GLY A 96 -4.01 -17.80 -12.99
CA GLY A 96 -5.09 -18.51 -13.66
C GLY A 96 -6.46 -18.12 -13.11
N THR A 97 -7.50 -18.43 -13.88
CA THR A 97 -8.88 -18.08 -13.56
C THR A 97 -9.69 -19.35 -13.28
N ALA A 98 -10.41 -19.38 -12.17
CA ALA A 98 -11.20 -20.52 -11.74
C ALA A 98 -12.66 -20.13 -11.47
N THR A 99 -13.59 -20.95 -11.94
CA THR A 99 -15.04 -20.87 -11.64
C THR A 99 -15.52 -22.02 -10.77
N SER A 100 -14.60 -22.89 -10.31
CA SER A 100 -14.88 -23.99 -9.39
C SER A 100 -13.66 -24.35 -8.55
N PHE A 101 -13.88 -25.02 -7.42
CA PHE A 101 -12.80 -25.51 -6.56
C PHE A 101 -11.81 -26.41 -7.31
N GLU A 102 -12.28 -27.36 -8.13
CA GLU A 102 -11.37 -28.28 -8.86
C GLU A 102 -10.52 -27.57 -9.91
N GLN A 103 -11.00 -26.47 -10.49
CA GLN A 103 -10.17 -25.62 -11.35
C GLN A 103 -9.14 -24.86 -10.52
N ALA A 104 -9.56 -24.21 -9.43
CA ALA A 104 -8.66 -23.47 -8.54
C ALA A 104 -7.56 -24.38 -7.98
N ARG A 105 -7.90 -25.61 -7.58
CA ARG A 105 -6.97 -26.62 -7.08
C ARG A 105 -5.91 -27.00 -8.12
N ARG A 106 -6.32 -27.22 -9.37
CA ARG A 106 -5.39 -27.52 -10.47
C ARG A 106 -4.45 -26.34 -10.74
N ILE A 107 -5.01 -25.14 -10.88
CA ILE A 107 -4.24 -23.91 -11.12
C ILE A 107 -3.23 -23.66 -9.99
N ALA A 108 -3.65 -23.76 -8.73
CA ALA A 108 -2.76 -23.61 -7.58
C ALA A 108 -1.67 -24.70 -7.53
N GLY A 109 -1.99 -25.93 -7.95
CA GLY A 109 -1.01 -27.00 -8.09
C GLY A 109 0.04 -26.74 -9.17
N ASP A 110 -0.36 -26.17 -10.31
CA ASP A 110 0.52 -25.85 -11.44
C ASP A 110 1.39 -24.60 -11.18
N ILE A 111 0.84 -23.62 -10.45
CA ILE A 111 1.55 -22.41 -10.03
C ILE A 111 2.49 -22.71 -8.85
N GLY A 112 2.03 -23.54 -7.91
CA GLY A 112 2.67 -23.82 -6.62
C GLY A 112 2.24 -22.86 -5.51
N TYR A 113 2.10 -23.37 -4.29
CA TYR A 113 1.80 -22.58 -3.09
C TYR A 113 3.02 -21.82 -2.54
N PRO A 114 2.82 -20.69 -1.83
CA PRO A 114 1.54 -20.03 -1.61
C PRO A 114 1.00 -19.33 -2.86
N VAL A 115 -0.32 -19.17 -2.90
CA VAL A 115 -1.06 -18.45 -3.95
C VAL A 115 -1.91 -17.36 -3.33
N LEU A 116 -2.10 -16.27 -4.06
CA LEU A 116 -3.02 -15.20 -3.73
C LEU A 116 -4.33 -15.46 -4.47
N VAL A 117 -5.42 -15.62 -3.74
CA VAL A 117 -6.75 -15.78 -4.33
C VAL A 117 -7.53 -14.48 -4.18
N ARG A 118 -8.20 -14.06 -5.26
CA ARG A 118 -8.99 -12.83 -5.27
C ARG A 118 -10.25 -12.94 -6.13
N PRO A 119 -11.36 -12.28 -5.75
CA PRO A 119 -12.47 -12.06 -6.66
C PRO A 119 -12.04 -11.18 -7.84
N SER A 120 -12.74 -11.29 -8.96
CA SER A 120 -12.62 -10.35 -10.08
C SER A 120 -13.36 -9.03 -9.78
N TYR A 121 -12.93 -7.92 -10.40
CA TYR A 121 -13.57 -6.59 -10.32
C TYR A 121 -13.76 -6.01 -8.89
N VAL A 122 -12.75 -6.15 -8.04
CA VAL A 122 -12.75 -5.60 -6.67
C VAL A 122 -11.54 -4.70 -6.43
N LEU A 123 -11.67 -3.73 -5.52
CA LEU A 123 -10.55 -2.89 -5.05
C LEU A 123 -10.42 -2.91 -3.54
N GLY A 124 -9.30 -2.35 -3.07
CA GLY A 124 -8.91 -2.43 -1.67
C GLY A 124 -8.52 -3.85 -1.27
N GLY A 125 -8.28 -4.73 -2.25
CA GLY A 125 -8.09 -6.16 -2.06
C GLY A 125 -9.24 -6.85 -1.32
N ARG A 126 -10.47 -6.37 -1.52
CA ARG A 126 -11.65 -6.94 -0.85
C ARG A 126 -11.80 -8.43 -1.18
N GLY A 127 -11.86 -9.24 -0.12
CA GLY A 127 -11.97 -10.69 -0.26
C GLY A 127 -10.70 -11.38 -0.77
N MET A 128 -9.53 -10.71 -0.77
CA MET A 128 -8.26 -11.35 -1.10
C MET A 128 -7.74 -12.18 0.08
N GLU A 129 -7.17 -13.35 -0.20
CA GLU A 129 -6.56 -14.21 0.82
C GLU A 129 -5.26 -14.84 0.30
N ILE A 130 -4.22 -14.91 1.15
CA ILE A 130 -3.01 -15.68 0.85
C ILE A 130 -3.22 -17.10 1.35
N VAL A 131 -3.16 -18.04 0.43
CA VAL A 131 -3.45 -19.45 0.65
C VAL A 131 -2.15 -20.25 0.55
N TYR A 132 -1.84 -21.02 1.59
CA TYR A 132 -0.58 -21.77 1.72
C TYR A 132 -0.72 -23.26 1.41
N ASP A 133 -1.94 -23.78 1.42
CA ASP A 133 -2.25 -25.19 1.22
C ASP A 133 -3.66 -25.38 0.63
N GLU A 134 -3.93 -26.60 0.18
CA GLU A 134 -5.21 -26.96 -0.44
C GLU A 134 -6.39 -26.89 0.54
N GLU A 135 -6.18 -27.20 1.82
CA GLU A 135 -7.24 -27.15 2.84
C GLU A 135 -7.76 -25.72 2.99
N THR A 136 -6.85 -24.75 3.06
CA THR A 136 -7.14 -23.33 3.12
C THR A 136 -7.80 -22.85 1.83
N LEU A 137 -7.33 -23.33 0.66
CA LEU A 137 -7.95 -23.02 -0.63
C LEU A 137 -9.42 -23.45 -0.65
N ARG A 138 -9.70 -24.67 -0.19
CA ARG A 138 -11.05 -25.22 -0.11
C ARG A 138 -11.93 -24.38 0.82
N GLY A 139 -11.38 -24.00 1.97
CA GLY A 139 -12.05 -23.12 2.93
C GLY A 139 -12.43 -21.77 2.32
N TYR A 140 -11.49 -21.11 1.63
CA TYR A 140 -11.74 -19.85 0.93
C TYR A 140 -12.84 -19.98 -0.12
N ILE A 141 -12.72 -20.96 -1.02
CA ILE A 141 -13.67 -21.20 -2.11
C ILE A 141 -15.07 -21.51 -1.58
N THR A 142 -15.19 -22.24 -0.46
CA THR A 142 -16.49 -22.54 0.16
C THR A 142 -17.14 -21.29 0.79
N ARG A 143 -16.34 -20.33 1.28
CA ARG A 143 -16.84 -19.06 1.82
C ARG A 143 -17.20 -18.05 0.72
N ALA A 144 -16.52 -18.10 -0.41
CA ALA A 144 -16.81 -17.28 -1.58
C ALA A 144 -18.15 -17.73 -2.20
N THR A 145 -19.25 -17.12 -1.76
CA THR A 145 -20.64 -17.53 -2.06
C THR A 145 -21.08 -17.32 -3.51
N GLU A 146 -20.23 -16.77 -4.39
CA GLU A 146 -20.59 -16.34 -5.75
C GLU A 146 -19.56 -16.80 -6.80
N LEU A 147 -19.14 -18.07 -6.78
CA LEU A 147 -18.36 -18.62 -7.90
C LEU A 147 -19.27 -18.89 -9.10
N SER A 148 -19.26 -17.97 -10.06
CA SER A 148 -19.95 -18.12 -11.34
C SER A 148 -19.04 -17.71 -12.51
N PRO A 149 -19.40 -18.00 -13.77
CA PRO A 149 -18.70 -17.47 -14.93
C PRO A 149 -18.64 -15.95 -14.98
N GLU A 150 -19.64 -15.27 -14.42
CA GLU A 150 -19.70 -13.81 -14.30
C GLU A 150 -18.82 -13.26 -13.17
N HIS A 151 -18.49 -14.10 -12.18
CA HIS A 151 -17.68 -13.77 -11.01
C HIS A 151 -16.60 -14.83 -10.76
N PRO A 152 -15.60 -14.97 -11.65
CA PRO A 152 -14.52 -15.92 -11.43
C PRO A 152 -13.58 -15.47 -10.31
N VAL A 153 -12.87 -16.44 -9.74
CA VAL A 153 -11.75 -16.22 -8.81
C VAL A 153 -10.44 -16.28 -9.58
N LEU A 154 -9.58 -15.28 -9.36
CA LEU A 154 -8.21 -15.27 -9.85
C LEU A 154 -7.29 -15.93 -8.82
N VAL A 155 -6.37 -16.76 -9.30
CA VAL A 155 -5.34 -17.43 -8.50
C VAL A 155 -3.99 -17.00 -9.06
N ASP A 156 -3.27 -16.18 -8.30
CA ASP A 156 -1.97 -15.62 -8.66
C ASP A 156 -0.85 -16.26 -7.81
N ARG A 157 0.35 -16.42 -8.37
CA ARG A 157 1.54 -16.79 -7.58
C ARG A 157 1.78 -15.70 -6.53
N PHE A 158 1.84 -16.08 -5.26
CA PHE A 158 2.22 -15.14 -4.21
C PHE A 158 3.74 -14.97 -4.20
N LEU A 159 4.21 -13.72 -4.28
CA LEU A 159 5.62 -13.36 -4.28
C LEU A 159 6.06 -13.03 -2.85
N GLU A 160 6.28 -14.07 -2.03
CA GLU A 160 6.81 -13.90 -0.67
C GLU A 160 8.14 -13.13 -0.66
N ASP A 161 8.38 -12.34 0.38
CA ASP A 161 9.61 -11.56 0.61
C ASP A 161 9.95 -10.56 -0.52
N ALA A 162 8.99 -10.19 -1.37
CA ALA A 162 9.19 -9.21 -2.44
C ALA A 162 8.99 -7.78 -1.93
N ILE A 163 9.78 -6.83 -2.47
CA ILE A 163 9.58 -5.40 -2.23
C ILE A 163 8.43 -4.92 -3.12
N GLU A 164 7.39 -4.35 -2.53
CA GLU A 164 6.31 -3.73 -3.29
C GLU A 164 6.66 -2.28 -3.65
N ILE A 165 6.38 -1.90 -4.90
CA ILE A 165 6.71 -0.59 -5.46
C ILE A 165 5.45 0.00 -6.07
N ASP A 166 5.10 1.22 -5.66
CA ASP A 166 4.03 2.02 -6.26
C ASP A 166 4.64 3.12 -7.14
N VAL A 167 4.09 3.32 -8.33
CA VAL A 167 4.51 4.41 -9.23
C VAL A 167 3.28 5.18 -9.65
N ASP A 168 3.28 6.48 -9.37
CA ASP A 168 2.32 7.41 -9.99
C ASP A 168 3.00 8.12 -11.16
N ALA A 169 2.34 8.17 -12.31
CA ALA A 169 2.83 8.78 -13.54
C ALA A 169 1.72 9.52 -14.29
N ILE A 170 2.10 10.46 -15.16
CA ILE A 170 1.20 11.16 -16.10
C ILE A 170 1.64 10.81 -17.51
N CYS A 171 0.72 10.43 -18.38
CA CYS A 171 0.97 10.20 -19.80
C CYS A 171 0.12 11.16 -20.63
N ASP A 172 0.70 11.84 -21.62
CA ASP A 172 -0.05 12.68 -22.57
C ASP A 172 -0.33 12.01 -23.93
N GLY A 173 -0.03 10.71 -24.00
CA GLY A 173 -0.09 9.89 -25.22
C GLY A 173 1.24 9.85 -25.99
N THR A 174 2.19 10.73 -25.68
CA THR A 174 3.50 10.80 -26.36
C THR A 174 4.70 10.78 -25.41
N GLU A 175 4.57 11.36 -24.22
CA GLU A 175 5.55 11.37 -23.14
C GLU A 175 4.91 10.80 -21.88
N VAL A 176 5.73 10.17 -21.02
CA VAL A 176 5.35 9.77 -19.67
C VAL A 176 6.23 10.53 -18.68
N TYR A 177 5.58 11.20 -17.73
CA TYR A 177 6.21 11.89 -16.61
C TYR A 177 6.03 11.03 -15.35
N ILE A 178 7.11 10.54 -14.76
CA ILE A 178 7.04 9.82 -13.48
C ILE A 178 6.78 10.85 -12.38
N GLY A 179 5.62 10.77 -11.74
CA GLY A 179 5.27 11.60 -10.58
C GLY A 179 6.11 11.25 -9.36
N GLY A 180 6.29 9.95 -9.09
CA GLY A 180 7.12 9.46 -8.00
C GLY A 180 7.18 7.94 -7.97
N VAL A 181 8.33 7.40 -7.56
CA VAL A 181 8.51 5.97 -7.27
C VAL A 181 8.51 5.81 -5.75
N MET A 182 7.61 4.99 -5.24
CA MET A 182 7.42 4.73 -3.82
C MET A 182 7.83 3.29 -3.52
N GLU A 183 8.66 3.11 -2.50
CA GLU A 183 9.02 1.79 -1.97
C GLU A 183 8.21 1.52 -0.71
N HIS A 184 7.49 0.41 -0.67
CA HIS A 184 6.77 0.03 0.55
C HIS A 184 7.74 -0.46 1.61
N ILE A 185 7.44 -0.16 2.88
CA ILE A 185 8.19 -0.73 4.00
C ILE A 185 7.77 -2.18 4.17
N GLU A 186 6.46 -2.45 4.21
CA GLU A 186 5.91 -3.80 4.22
C GLU A 186 6.20 -4.56 2.91
N GLU A 187 6.31 -5.89 3.02
CA GLU A 187 6.48 -6.77 1.87
C GLU A 187 5.19 -6.93 1.05
N ALA A 188 5.35 -7.32 -0.21
CA ALA A 188 4.23 -7.62 -1.08
C ALA A 188 3.30 -8.67 -0.46
N GLY A 189 2.00 -8.38 -0.42
CA GLY A 189 0.99 -9.19 0.25
C GLY A 189 0.32 -8.53 1.44
N ILE A 190 0.90 -7.42 1.92
CA ILE A 190 0.17 -6.42 2.68
C ILE A 190 -0.32 -5.38 1.69
N HIS A 191 -1.60 -5.05 1.76
CA HIS A 191 -2.22 -4.16 0.80
C HIS A 191 -1.57 -2.77 0.82
N SER A 192 -1.23 -2.21 -0.35
CA SER A 192 -0.61 -0.89 -0.55
C SER A 192 -1.22 0.28 0.24
N GLY A 193 -2.54 0.22 0.47
CA GLY A 193 -3.27 1.18 1.29
C GLY A 193 -2.91 1.14 2.78
N ASP A 194 -2.57 -0.04 3.31
CA ASP A 194 -2.21 -0.26 4.72
C ASP A 194 -0.70 -0.26 4.94
N SER A 195 0.11 -0.43 3.88
CA SER A 195 1.56 -0.33 3.94
C SER A 195 2.01 1.12 4.16
N ALA A 196 3.06 1.30 4.96
CA ALA A 196 3.86 2.50 4.91
C ALA A 196 4.68 2.49 3.60
N CYS A 197 5.01 3.67 3.07
CA CYS A 197 5.90 3.77 1.92
C CYS A 197 6.82 4.99 2.00
N ALA A 198 7.98 4.89 1.34
CA ALA A 198 8.99 5.94 1.27
C ALA A 198 9.12 6.50 -0.15
N LEU A 199 9.28 7.82 -0.24
CA LEU A 199 9.62 8.55 -1.46
C LEU A 199 10.74 9.55 -1.16
N PRO A 200 11.90 9.51 -1.85
CA PRO A 200 12.29 8.49 -2.82
C PRO A 200 12.44 7.09 -2.19
N PRO A 201 12.57 6.03 -3.00
CA PRO A 201 12.94 4.70 -2.52
C PRO A 201 14.24 4.74 -1.71
N VAL A 202 14.32 3.94 -0.65
CA VAL A 202 15.43 3.94 0.31
C VAL A 202 16.39 2.77 0.15
N THR A 203 15.96 1.69 -0.51
CA THR A 203 16.81 0.53 -0.81
C THR A 203 16.96 0.23 -2.30
N LEU A 204 16.05 0.74 -3.15
CA LEU A 204 16.12 0.49 -4.60
C LEU A 204 17.31 1.18 -5.27
N GLY A 205 17.98 0.44 -6.15
CA GLY A 205 19.08 0.94 -6.96
C GLY A 205 18.61 1.74 -8.16
N ARG A 206 19.54 2.48 -8.79
CA ARG A 206 19.25 3.22 -10.03
C ARG A 206 18.79 2.32 -11.18
N SER A 207 19.37 1.12 -11.29
CA SER A 207 18.97 0.13 -12.29
C SER A 207 17.51 -0.31 -12.13
N ASP A 208 17.05 -0.39 -10.88
CA ASP A 208 15.70 -0.82 -10.54
C ASP A 208 14.71 0.28 -10.90
N ILE A 209 15.02 1.53 -10.50
CA ILE A 209 14.23 2.71 -10.86
C ILE A 209 14.13 2.89 -12.39
N GLU A 210 15.23 2.70 -13.12
CA GLU A 210 15.21 2.75 -14.58
C GLU A 210 14.40 1.60 -15.20
N SER A 211 14.41 0.42 -14.58
CA SER A 211 13.59 -0.70 -15.04
C SER A 211 12.10 -0.45 -14.78
N VAL A 212 11.78 0.13 -13.63
CA VAL A 212 10.44 0.61 -13.28
C VAL A 212 9.96 1.66 -14.29
N ARG A 213 10.77 2.68 -14.61
CA ARG A 213 10.45 3.69 -15.62
C ARG A 213 10.10 3.06 -16.97
N ARG A 214 10.99 2.21 -17.51
CA ARG A 214 10.77 1.56 -18.81
C ARG A 214 9.49 0.72 -18.81
N ALA A 215 9.23 0.01 -17.71
CA ALA A 215 8.00 -0.77 -17.57
C ALA A 215 6.76 0.13 -17.51
N THR A 216 6.80 1.23 -16.75
CA THR A 216 5.69 2.19 -16.63
C THR A 216 5.39 2.84 -17.98
N GLU A 217 6.42 3.24 -18.73
CA GLU A 217 6.29 3.79 -20.09
C GLU A 217 5.64 2.78 -21.04
N ALA A 218 6.14 1.54 -21.07
CA ALA A 218 5.58 0.50 -21.93
C ALA A 218 4.11 0.17 -21.59
N ILE A 219 3.76 0.16 -20.30
CA ILE A 219 2.38 -0.03 -19.83
C ILE A 219 1.49 1.15 -20.24
N ALA A 220 1.95 2.39 -20.03
CA ALA A 220 1.19 3.59 -20.36
C ALA A 220 0.83 3.64 -21.86
N PHE A 221 1.81 3.39 -22.73
CA PHE A 221 1.58 3.35 -24.18
C PHE A 221 0.79 2.11 -24.62
N GLY A 222 1.04 0.95 -24.02
CA GLY A 222 0.33 -0.29 -24.35
C GLY A 222 -1.16 -0.26 -23.99
N ILE A 223 -1.52 0.45 -22.91
CA ILE A 223 -2.92 0.68 -22.51
C ILE A 223 -3.54 1.84 -23.32
N GLY A 224 -2.76 2.85 -23.69
CA GLY A 224 -3.27 4.09 -24.29
C GLY A 224 -3.69 5.13 -23.25
N VAL A 225 -2.90 5.28 -22.19
CA VAL A 225 -3.19 6.22 -21.09
C VAL A 225 -3.11 7.68 -21.56
N VAL A 226 -4.09 8.50 -21.15
CA VAL A 226 -4.04 9.96 -21.24
C VAL A 226 -4.49 10.55 -19.89
N GLY A 227 -3.55 11.07 -19.10
CA GLY A 227 -3.77 11.50 -17.72
C GLY A 227 -2.95 10.66 -16.74
N LEU A 228 -3.49 10.40 -15.56
CA LEU A 228 -2.79 9.68 -14.50
C LEU A 228 -2.80 8.16 -14.72
N LEU A 229 -1.71 7.53 -14.34
CA LEU A 229 -1.52 6.09 -14.24
C LEU A 229 -0.85 5.78 -12.90
N ASN A 230 -1.36 4.78 -12.21
CA ASN A 230 -0.66 4.13 -11.11
C ASN A 230 -0.27 2.70 -11.53
N VAL A 231 0.96 2.29 -11.27
CA VAL A 231 1.40 0.91 -11.50
C VAL A 231 2.02 0.36 -10.23
N GLN A 232 1.62 -0.85 -9.87
CA GLN A 232 2.17 -1.60 -8.74
C GLN A 232 3.09 -2.71 -9.26
N TYR A 233 4.28 -2.79 -8.68
CA TYR A 233 5.27 -3.81 -8.98
C TYR A 233 5.69 -4.57 -7.73
N ALA A 234 6.23 -5.76 -7.92
CA ALA A 234 6.96 -6.50 -6.91
C ALA A 234 8.37 -6.80 -7.44
N LEU A 235 9.39 -6.36 -6.70
CA LEU A 235 10.79 -6.69 -7.00
C LEU A 235 11.22 -7.88 -6.14
N LYS A 236 11.58 -8.98 -6.81
CA LYS A 236 12.06 -10.20 -6.16
C LYS A 236 13.17 -10.85 -6.96
N ASP A 237 14.29 -11.18 -6.29
CA ASP A 237 15.44 -11.83 -6.89
C ASP A 237 15.91 -11.13 -8.19
N ASP A 238 15.99 -9.80 -8.16
CA ASP A 238 16.32 -8.91 -9.29
C ASP A 238 15.34 -8.95 -10.48
N VAL A 239 14.15 -9.53 -10.30
CA VAL A 239 13.07 -9.55 -11.30
C VAL A 239 11.94 -8.61 -10.86
N LEU A 240 11.63 -7.64 -11.72
CA LEU A 240 10.55 -6.67 -11.51
C LEU A 240 9.24 -7.20 -12.11
N TYR A 241 8.37 -7.77 -11.28
CA TYR A 241 7.07 -8.28 -11.67
C TYR A 241 6.00 -7.18 -11.65
N VAL A 242 5.15 -7.13 -12.68
CA VAL A 242 3.97 -6.25 -12.71
C VAL A 242 2.83 -6.91 -11.94
N LEU A 243 2.29 -6.21 -10.93
CA LEU A 243 1.14 -6.68 -10.15
C LEU A 243 -0.17 -6.24 -10.80
N GLU A 244 -0.34 -4.93 -10.97
CA GLU A 244 -1.50 -4.30 -11.59
C GLU A 244 -1.18 -2.89 -12.11
N ALA A 245 -2.04 -2.40 -13.02
CA ALA A 245 -2.01 -1.03 -13.53
C ALA A 245 -3.41 -0.41 -13.40
N ASN A 246 -3.45 0.81 -12.90
CA ASN A 246 -4.66 1.58 -12.62
C ASN A 246 -4.59 2.89 -13.43
N PRO A 247 -5.18 2.95 -14.65
CA PRO A 247 -5.07 4.13 -15.53
C PRO A 247 -6.03 5.25 -15.10
N ARG A 248 -5.89 5.67 -13.84
CA ARG A 248 -6.67 6.68 -13.12
C ARG A 248 -5.85 7.26 -11.97
N ALA A 249 -6.40 8.24 -11.26
CA ALA A 249 -5.79 8.68 -10.01
C ALA A 249 -5.78 7.56 -8.96
N SER A 250 -4.64 7.41 -8.30
CA SER A 250 -4.47 6.60 -7.10
C SER A 250 -4.64 7.44 -5.84
N ARG A 251 -4.73 6.77 -4.68
CA ARG A 251 -4.76 7.44 -3.38
C ARG A 251 -3.42 8.12 -3.02
N THR A 252 -2.32 7.72 -3.66
CA THR A 252 -0.96 8.22 -3.38
C THR A 252 -0.64 9.53 -4.08
N VAL A 253 -1.41 9.93 -5.11
CA VAL A 253 -1.21 11.18 -5.86
C VAL A 253 -1.07 12.42 -4.96
N PRO A 254 -1.89 12.63 -3.91
CA PRO A 254 -1.70 13.74 -2.97
C PRO A 254 -0.38 13.67 -2.20
N PHE A 255 -0.01 12.49 -1.69
CA PHE A 255 1.26 12.25 -0.99
C PHE A 255 2.45 12.58 -1.91
N VAL A 256 2.47 12.03 -3.12
CA VAL A 256 3.52 12.29 -4.12
C VAL A 256 3.57 13.77 -4.46
N SER A 257 2.42 14.42 -4.65
CA SER A 257 2.37 15.86 -4.97
C SER A 257 2.95 16.73 -3.85
N LYS A 258 2.72 16.35 -2.58
CA LYS A 258 3.28 17.06 -1.43
C LYS A 258 4.75 16.79 -1.24
N ALA A 259 5.21 15.57 -1.47
CA ALA A 259 6.62 15.20 -1.35
C ALA A 259 7.49 15.83 -2.45
N THR A 260 6.97 15.94 -3.68
CA THR A 260 7.73 16.40 -4.85
C THR A 260 7.51 17.87 -5.21
N ALA A 261 6.58 18.55 -4.53
CA ALA A 261 6.12 19.90 -4.88
C ALA A 261 5.45 20.00 -6.28
N VAL A 262 5.08 18.88 -6.90
CA VAL A 262 4.44 18.86 -8.23
C VAL A 262 2.93 18.63 -8.10
N PRO A 263 2.06 19.50 -8.62
CA PRO A 263 0.60 19.35 -8.51
C PRO A 263 0.06 18.35 -9.55
N LEU A 264 0.33 17.05 -9.36
CA LEU A 264 0.04 16.00 -10.34
C LEU A 264 -1.44 15.96 -10.78
N ALA A 265 -2.39 16.14 -9.86
CA ALA A 265 -3.82 16.16 -10.21
C ALA A 265 -4.19 17.35 -11.12
N LYS A 266 -3.55 18.51 -10.95
CA LYS A 266 -3.76 19.68 -11.82
C LYS A 266 -3.14 19.46 -13.20
N ALA A 267 -1.94 18.90 -13.24
CA ALA A 267 -1.27 18.53 -14.49
C ALA A 267 -2.12 17.51 -15.27
N CYS A 268 -2.62 16.47 -14.58
CA CYS A 268 -3.52 15.47 -15.15
C CYS A 268 -4.77 16.07 -15.77
N ALA A 269 -5.49 16.94 -15.04
CA ALA A 269 -6.70 17.59 -15.54
C ALA A 269 -6.44 18.37 -16.85
N ARG A 270 -5.28 19.02 -16.97
CA ARG A 270 -4.88 19.74 -18.18
C ARG A 270 -4.49 18.79 -19.32
N VAL A 271 -3.79 17.70 -19.02
CA VAL A 271 -3.45 16.66 -20.02
C VAL A 271 -4.72 16.01 -20.59
N MET A 272 -5.69 15.68 -19.74
CA MET A 272 -6.98 15.12 -20.20
C MET A 272 -7.72 16.09 -21.14
N LEU A 273 -7.50 17.40 -21.01
CA LEU A 273 -8.06 18.44 -21.89
C LEU A 273 -7.11 18.87 -23.03
N GLY A 274 -6.02 18.13 -23.27
CA GLY A 274 -5.16 18.27 -24.44
C GLY A 274 -3.84 19.04 -24.25
N ALA A 275 -3.48 19.43 -23.02
CA ALA A 275 -2.14 19.96 -22.75
C ALA A 275 -1.08 18.84 -22.85
N THR A 276 0.10 19.16 -23.39
CA THR A 276 1.23 18.20 -23.39
C THR A 276 2.10 18.37 -22.16
N ILE A 277 2.83 17.32 -21.78
CA ILE A 277 3.82 17.37 -20.71
C ILE A 277 4.87 18.44 -21.03
N ALA A 278 5.31 18.56 -22.28
CA ALA A 278 6.24 19.60 -22.71
C ALA A 278 5.71 21.03 -22.42
N GLN A 279 4.44 21.31 -22.72
CA GLN A 279 3.81 22.60 -22.39
C GLN A 279 3.77 22.82 -20.87
N LEU A 280 3.39 21.79 -20.11
CA LEU A 280 3.34 21.88 -18.64
C LEU A 280 4.72 22.09 -18.00
N ARG A 281 5.79 21.59 -18.61
CA ARG A 281 7.18 21.88 -18.20
C ARG A 281 7.57 23.33 -18.50
N GLU A 282 7.20 23.85 -19.67
CA GLU A 282 7.48 25.25 -20.05
C GLU A 282 6.79 26.25 -19.13
N GLU A 283 5.55 25.96 -18.74
CA GLU A 283 4.76 26.78 -17.83
C GLU A 283 5.13 26.60 -16.34
N GLY A 284 6.03 25.66 -16.02
CA GLY A 284 6.47 25.40 -14.64
C GLY A 284 5.46 24.65 -13.77
N VAL A 285 4.47 23.98 -14.37
CA VAL A 285 3.55 23.08 -13.65
C VAL A 285 4.22 21.75 -13.35
N LEU A 286 5.04 21.25 -14.29
CA LEU A 286 5.90 20.09 -14.10
C LEU A 286 7.37 20.55 -14.03
N ALA A 287 8.24 19.72 -13.44
CA ALA A 287 9.66 20.00 -13.37
C ALA A 287 10.25 20.25 -14.78
N ARG A 288 11.11 21.26 -14.95
CA ARG A 288 11.65 21.60 -16.29
C ARG A 288 12.49 20.48 -16.91
N THR A 289 13.20 19.72 -16.07
CA THR A 289 14.05 18.60 -16.48
C THR A 289 13.91 17.46 -15.49
N GLY A 290 14.02 16.21 -15.96
CA GLY A 290 13.81 15.04 -15.12
C GLY A 290 12.37 14.94 -14.63
N ASP A 291 12.13 14.08 -13.64
CA ASP A 291 10.84 13.91 -12.97
C ASP A 291 11.04 13.19 -11.62
N GLY A 292 9.96 12.67 -11.02
CA GLY A 292 9.96 11.96 -9.74
C GLY A 292 10.74 10.63 -9.72
N GLY A 293 11.24 10.14 -10.86
CA GLY A 293 12.19 9.02 -10.93
C GLY A 293 13.65 9.46 -10.90
N THR A 294 13.94 10.77 -10.96
CA THR A 294 15.30 11.33 -10.94
C THR A 294 15.46 12.29 -9.78
N THR A 295 15.48 11.75 -8.57
CA THR A 295 15.57 12.54 -7.34
C THR A 295 17.00 13.04 -7.07
N ALA A 296 17.14 14.26 -6.51
CA ALA A 296 18.43 14.79 -6.07
C ALA A 296 19.05 13.91 -4.97
N ARG A 297 20.40 13.90 -4.87
CA ARG A 297 21.13 13.01 -3.94
C ARG A 297 20.85 13.31 -2.47
N ASP A 298 20.54 14.56 -2.18
CA ASP A 298 20.28 15.14 -0.87
C ASP A 298 18.79 15.49 -0.69
N ALA A 299 17.93 14.97 -1.58
CA ALA A 299 16.50 15.16 -1.42
C ALA A 299 16.01 14.56 -0.10
N PRO A 300 15.09 15.23 0.59
CA PRO A 300 14.46 14.71 1.78
C PRO A 300 13.65 13.44 1.46
N VAL A 301 13.50 12.60 2.48
CA VAL A 301 12.68 11.39 2.45
C VAL A 301 11.31 11.71 3.04
N ALA A 302 10.27 11.47 2.25
CA ALA A 302 8.89 11.44 2.68
C ALA A 302 8.49 10.01 3.01
N VAL A 303 7.85 9.79 4.16
CA VAL A 303 7.25 8.52 4.57
C VAL A 303 5.75 8.71 4.76
N LYS A 304 4.96 7.96 4.01
CA LYS A 304 3.52 7.78 4.25
C LYS A 304 3.35 6.68 5.28
N GLU A 305 2.50 6.88 6.28
CA GLU A 305 2.05 5.83 7.20
C GLU A 305 0.53 5.77 7.22
N ALA A 306 -0.04 4.57 7.21
CA ALA A 306 -1.46 4.33 7.27
C ALA A 306 -1.98 4.50 8.70
N VAL A 307 -3.26 4.87 8.86
CA VAL A 307 -3.95 4.95 10.15
C VAL A 307 -5.03 3.87 10.24
N LEU A 308 -4.79 2.89 11.11
CA LEU A 308 -5.60 1.69 11.25
C LEU A 308 -6.65 1.84 12.37
N PRO A 309 -7.92 1.45 12.13
CA PRO A 309 -9.01 1.67 13.08
C PRO A 309 -9.16 0.55 14.12
N PHE A 310 -8.13 -0.28 14.35
CA PHE A 310 -8.23 -1.48 15.20
C PHE A 310 -8.68 -1.19 16.64
N HIS A 311 -8.40 0.00 17.17
CA HIS A 311 -8.85 0.44 18.50
C HIS A 311 -10.36 0.72 18.58
N ARG A 312 -11.05 0.91 17.44
CA ARG A 312 -12.47 1.30 17.37
C ARG A 312 -13.41 0.11 17.29
N PHE A 313 -12.94 -1.04 16.82
CA PHE A 313 -13.78 -2.17 16.49
C PHE A 313 -13.54 -3.36 17.42
N ARG A 314 -14.64 -3.96 17.87
CA ARG A 314 -14.68 -5.18 18.68
C ARG A 314 -15.58 -6.20 17.99
N LYS A 315 -15.31 -7.48 18.23
CA LYS A 315 -16.21 -8.57 17.86
C LYS A 315 -17.51 -8.49 18.67
N SER A 316 -18.53 -9.23 18.22
CA SER A 316 -19.84 -9.28 18.88
C SER A 316 -19.79 -9.79 20.32
N ASP A 317 -18.78 -10.60 20.67
CA ASP A 317 -18.51 -11.07 22.02
C ASP A 317 -17.73 -10.07 22.90
N GLY A 318 -17.43 -8.88 22.37
CA GLY A 318 -16.68 -7.83 23.06
C GLY A 318 -15.15 -7.97 23.01
N SER A 319 -14.63 -9.06 22.44
CA SER A 319 -13.20 -9.24 22.21
C SER A 319 -12.69 -8.32 21.09
N GLN A 320 -11.39 -8.03 21.09
CA GLN A 320 -10.80 -7.14 20.08
C GLN A 320 -10.83 -7.78 18.68
N ILE A 321 -10.69 -6.98 17.63
CA ILE A 321 -10.40 -7.54 16.30
C ILE A 321 -8.89 -7.79 16.15
N ASP A 322 -8.52 -8.71 15.27
CA ASP A 322 -7.10 -8.96 15.00
C ASP A 322 -6.50 -7.75 14.27
N SER A 323 -5.36 -7.26 14.75
CA SER A 323 -4.64 -6.14 14.16
C SER A 323 -3.65 -6.58 13.07
N LEU A 324 -3.92 -7.73 12.44
CA LEU A 324 -3.06 -8.32 11.44
C LEU A 324 -3.27 -7.65 10.07
N LEU A 325 -2.15 -7.23 9.47
CA LEU A 325 -2.09 -6.74 8.11
C LEU A 325 -2.24 -7.90 7.11
N GLY A 326 -2.72 -7.61 5.91
CA GLY A 326 -2.92 -8.62 4.89
C GLY A 326 -3.30 -7.99 3.56
N PRO A 327 -3.76 -8.80 2.60
CA PRO A 327 -4.00 -8.35 1.23
C PRO A 327 -5.26 -7.49 1.07
N GLU A 328 -6.08 -7.35 2.12
CA GLU A 328 -7.25 -6.45 2.16
C GLU A 328 -6.95 -5.21 3.00
N MET A 329 -7.25 -4.04 2.45
CA MET A 329 -7.11 -2.72 3.08
C MET A 329 -8.09 -2.53 4.23
N LYS A 330 -7.58 -2.05 5.38
CA LYS A 330 -8.38 -1.74 6.58
C LYS A 330 -8.19 -0.31 7.09
N SER A 331 -7.18 0.40 6.62
CA SER A 331 -6.88 1.76 7.03
C SER A 331 -7.96 2.76 6.60
N THR A 332 -8.11 3.82 7.40
CA THR A 332 -9.13 4.87 7.18
C THR A 332 -8.53 6.22 6.80
N GLY A 333 -7.22 6.37 6.94
CA GLY A 333 -6.49 7.60 6.67
C GLY A 333 -5.00 7.34 6.62
N GLU A 334 -4.23 8.40 6.42
CA GLU A 334 -2.79 8.37 6.30
C GLU A 334 -2.17 9.65 6.88
N VAL A 335 -0.90 9.57 7.25
CA VAL A 335 -0.07 10.69 7.68
C VAL A 335 1.23 10.69 6.89
N MET A 336 1.90 11.85 6.87
CA MET A 336 3.18 12.03 6.19
C MET A 336 4.22 12.54 7.18
N GLY A 337 5.33 11.82 7.31
CA GLY A 337 6.56 12.32 7.90
C GLY A 337 7.55 12.70 6.81
N ILE A 338 8.22 13.85 6.92
CA ILE A 338 9.26 14.26 5.98
C ILE A 338 10.46 14.82 6.71
N ASP A 339 11.65 14.35 6.34
CA ASP A 339 12.92 14.79 6.89
C ASP A 339 14.09 14.47 5.95
N ARG A 340 15.30 14.90 6.31
CA ARG A 340 16.54 14.66 5.56
C ARG A 340 16.93 13.18 5.42
N ASP A 341 16.44 12.32 6.30
CA ASP A 341 16.78 10.90 6.35
C ASP A 341 15.56 10.04 6.71
N PHE A 342 15.60 8.79 6.29
CA PHE A 342 14.48 7.85 6.44
C PHE A 342 14.09 7.63 7.90
N GLY A 343 15.05 7.43 8.82
CA GLY A 343 14.75 7.19 10.23
C GLY A 343 13.98 8.35 10.86
N SER A 344 14.41 9.58 10.59
CA SER A 344 13.75 10.79 11.09
C SER A 344 12.36 10.99 10.46
N ALA A 345 12.21 10.73 9.15
CA ALA A 345 10.93 10.79 8.45
C ALA A 345 9.94 9.72 8.95
N PHE A 346 10.40 8.49 9.16
CA PHE A 346 9.62 7.38 9.72
C PHE A 346 9.20 7.67 11.16
N ALA A 347 10.10 8.18 12.01
CA ALA A 347 9.75 8.57 13.38
C ALA A 347 8.62 9.62 13.41
N LYS A 348 8.66 10.62 12.52
CA LYS A 348 7.59 11.61 12.37
C LYS A 348 6.26 10.99 11.94
N SER A 349 6.29 10.06 10.98
CA SER A 349 5.06 9.38 10.52
C SER A 349 4.44 8.55 11.65
N GLN A 350 5.25 7.82 12.42
CA GLN A 350 4.78 7.08 13.60
C GLN A 350 4.17 8.02 14.65
N THR A 351 4.87 9.11 15.01
CA THR A 351 4.36 10.11 15.96
C THR A 351 3.01 10.67 15.54
N ALA A 352 2.81 10.93 14.25
CA ALA A 352 1.56 11.46 13.72
C ALA A 352 0.42 10.43 13.69
N ALA A 353 0.70 9.16 13.38
CA ALA A 353 -0.32 8.12 13.27
C ALA A 353 -0.72 7.50 14.62
N TYR A 354 0.27 7.16 15.44
CA TYR A 354 0.11 6.27 16.60
C TYR A 354 0.75 6.79 17.89
N GLY A 355 1.52 7.87 17.81
CA GLY A 355 2.36 8.36 18.89
C GLY A 355 3.82 7.95 18.72
N SER A 356 4.71 8.57 19.50
CA SER A 356 6.15 8.38 19.32
C SER A 356 6.58 6.95 19.68
N LEU A 357 7.48 6.39 18.88
CA LEU A 357 8.17 5.15 19.23
C LEU A 357 8.92 5.32 20.55
N PRO A 358 8.98 4.28 21.41
CA PRO A 358 9.70 4.36 22.67
C PRO A 358 11.21 4.53 22.40
N THR A 359 11.88 5.32 23.23
CA THR A 359 13.35 5.53 23.16
C THR A 359 14.11 4.75 24.24
N GLN A 360 13.38 4.11 25.15
CA GLN A 360 13.89 3.26 26.23
C GLN A 360 12.79 2.29 26.68
N GLY A 361 13.14 1.30 27.50
CA GLY A 361 12.18 0.39 28.12
C GLY A 361 12.35 -1.05 27.70
N THR A 362 11.25 -1.78 27.56
CA THR A 362 11.24 -3.22 27.29
C THR A 362 10.57 -3.53 25.94
N VAL A 363 11.25 -4.30 25.10
CA VAL A 363 10.70 -4.84 23.84
C VAL A 363 10.38 -6.32 24.00
N PHE A 364 9.17 -6.72 23.63
CA PHE A 364 8.79 -8.13 23.51
C PHE A 364 8.93 -8.60 22.06
N VAL A 365 9.57 -9.75 21.85
CA VAL A 365 9.88 -10.30 20.52
C VAL A 365 9.38 -11.75 20.41
N SER A 366 8.51 -12.01 19.45
CA SER A 366 8.06 -13.37 19.11
C SER A 366 7.83 -13.50 17.61
N VAL A 367 8.68 -14.27 16.94
CA VAL A 367 8.81 -14.22 15.47
C VAL A 367 8.70 -15.60 14.86
N ALA A 368 8.20 -15.67 13.62
CA ALA A 368 8.18 -16.89 12.84
C ALA A 368 9.60 -17.38 12.54
N ASN A 369 9.75 -18.70 12.32
CA ASN A 369 11.08 -19.29 12.08
C ASN A 369 11.76 -18.72 10.83
N ARG A 370 11.00 -18.40 9.77
CA ARG A 370 11.54 -17.79 8.54
C ARG A 370 12.18 -16.43 8.78
N ASP A 371 11.64 -15.66 9.73
CA ASP A 371 12.07 -14.28 10.03
C ASP A 371 13.22 -14.20 11.03
N LYS A 372 13.49 -15.29 11.77
CA LYS A 372 14.49 -15.31 12.85
C LYS A 372 15.85 -14.79 12.40
N ARG A 373 16.27 -15.14 11.18
CA ARG A 373 17.57 -14.72 10.62
C ARG A 373 17.63 -13.21 10.42
N SER A 374 16.59 -12.64 9.83
CA SER A 374 16.55 -11.21 9.46
C SER A 374 16.37 -10.30 10.68
N LEU A 375 15.70 -10.78 11.73
CA LEU A 375 15.44 -10.01 12.94
C LEU A 375 16.58 -10.00 13.98
N VAL A 376 17.65 -10.79 13.80
CA VAL A 376 18.79 -10.79 14.73
C VAL A 376 19.38 -9.38 14.88
N PHE A 377 19.69 -8.71 13.77
CA PHE A 377 20.34 -7.40 13.81
C PHE A 377 19.43 -6.27 14.32
N PRO A 378 18.16 -6.14 13.87
CA PRO A 378 17.23 -5.18 14.47
C PRO A 378 17.09 -5.35 15.99
N VAL A 379 16.89 -6.57 16.47
CA VAL A 379 16.73 -6.82 17.92
C VAL A 379 18.04 -6.60 18.68
N LYS A 380 19.18 -6.99 18.09
CA LYS A 380 20.49 -6.67 18.66
C LYS A 380 20.67 -5.16 18.81
N ARG A 381 20.26 -4.39 17.80
CA ARG A 381 20.40 -2.94 17.83
C ARG A 381 19.57 -2.32 18.96
N LEU A 382 18.33 -2.78 19.17
CA LEU A 382 17.52 -2.37 20.32
C LEU A 382 18.21 -2.68 21.65
N ALA A 383 18.77 -3.89 21.80
CA ALA A 383 19.52 -4.24 23.01
C ALA A 383 20.76 -3.36 23.21
N ASP A 384 21.51 -3.05 22.14
CA ASP A 384 22.68 -2.16 22.17
C ASP A 384 22.29 -0.71 22.50
N LEU A 385 21.06 -0.29 22.17
CA LEU A 385 20.48 1.00 22.57
C LEU A 385 19.95 1.00 24.02
N GLY A 386 20.01 -0.13 24.73
CA GLY A 386 19.67 -0.24 26.14
C GLY A 386 18.27 -0.80 26.43
N PHE A 387 17.53 -1.28 25.43
CA PHE A 387 16.25 -1.94 25.68
C PHE A 387 16.43 -3.29 26.39
N ARG A 388 15.55 -3.57 27.36
CA ARG A 388 15.38 -4.93 27.87
C ARG A 388 14.62 -5.75 26.84
N VAL A 389 15.13 -6.93 26.49
CA VAL A 389 14.45 -7.83 25.54
C VAL A 389 13.74 -8.95 26.29
N LEU A 390 12.45 -9.16 26.00
CA LEU A 390 11.66 -10.33 26.41
C LEU A 390 11.30 -11.15 25.17
N ALA A 391 11.33 -12.47 25.26
CA ALA A 391 11.01 -13.32 24.12
C ALA A 391 10.39 -14.66 24.52
N THR A 392 9.65 -15.27 23.59
CA THR A 392 9.19 -16.67 23.73
C THR A 392 10.36 -17.63 23.64
N ALA A 393 10.30 -18.80 24.29
CA ALA A 393 11.40 -19.76 24.41
C ALA A 393 12.23 -19.97 23.13
N GLY A 394 11.57 -20.30 22.01
CA GLY A 394 12.26 -20.54 20.73
C GLY A 394 12.88 -19.30 20.08
N THR A 395 12.39 -18.10 20.40
CA THR A 395 12.98 -16.82 19.98
C THR A 395 14.12 -16.45 20.92
N ALA A 396 13.94 -16.62 22.23
CA ALA A 396 14.95 -16.37 23.26
C ALA A 396 16.21 -17.23 23.05
N GLU A 397 16.05 -18.51 22.72
CA GLU A 397 17.17 -19.39 22.39
C GLU A 397 17.98 -18.86 21.21
N MET A 398 17.31 -18.43 20.14
CA MET A 398 17.97 -17.86 18.97
C MET A 398 18.72 -16.55 19.31
N LEU A 399 18.09 -15.65 20.08
CA LEU A 399 18.70 -14.37 20.47
C LEU A 399 19.93 -14.58 21.37
N ARG A 400 19.82 -15.46 22.38
CA ARG A 400 20.93 -15.79 23.29
C ARG A 400 22.12 -16.41 22.56
N ARG A 401 21.87 -17.30 21.59
CA ARG A 401 22.93 -17.88 20.73
C ARG A 401 23.66 -16.83 19.90
N ASN A 402 23.01 -15.71 19.57
CA ASN A 402 23.61 -14.56 18.89
C ASN A 402 24.15 -13.50 19.87
N GLY A 403 24.27 -13.84 21.16
CA GLY A 403 24.87 -12.96 22.17
C GLY A 403 23.96 -11.82 22.65
N ILE A 404 22.65 -11.90 22.40
CA ILE A 404 21.67 -10.89 22.83
C ILE A 404 21.04 -11.37 24.16
N PRO A 405 21.27 -10.69 25.28
CA PRO A 405 20.62 -11.03 26.54
C PRO A 405 19.11 -10.79 26.44
N CYS A 406 18.31 -11.81 26.76
CA CYS A 406 16.85 -11.67 26.80
C CYS A 406 16.22 -12.49 27.95
N GLY A 407 15.19 -11.91 28.55
CA GLY A 407 14.28 -12.62 29.45
C GLY A 407 13.33 -13.52 28.66
N GLU A 408 12.87 -14.58 29.30
CA GLU A 408 11.95 -15.54 28.69
C GLU A 408 10.56 -15.36 29.28
N VAL A 409 9.53 -15.41 28.42
CA VAL A 409 8.11 -15.41 28.82
C VAL A 409 7.43 -16.62 28.24
N ARG A 410 6.43 -17.14 28.96
CA ARG A 410 5.64 -18.28 28.48
C ARG A 410 4.62 -17.86 27.42
N LYS A 411 4.17 -18.84 26.65
CA LYS A 411 3.04 -18.69 25.73
C LYS A 411 1.74 -18.54 26.50
N HIS A 412 0.74 -17.86 25.93
CA HIS A 412 -0.47 -17.52 26.66
C HIS A 412 -1.30 -18.78 26.96
N PHE A 413 -1.40 -19.70 26.00
CA PHE A 413 -2.10 -20.98 26.20
C PHE A 413 -1.43 -21.93 27.23
N GLU A 414 -0.17 -21.71 27.59
CA GLU A 414 0.54 -22.55 28.56
C GLU A 414 0.10 -22.19 29.98
N SER A 415 -0.61 -23.08 30.68
CA SER A 415 -1.09 -22.80 32.05
C SER A 415 0.07 -22.50 33.00
N PRO A 416 -0.06 -21.48 33.88
CA PRO A 416 0.89 -21.28 34.96
C PRO A 416 0.83 -22.49 35.90
N GLY A 417 1.95 -23.21 36.01
CA GLY A 417 2.07 -24.41 36.85
C GLY A 417 3.40 -24.42 37.60
N GLY A 418 3.51 -25.25 38.64
CA GLY A 418 4.72 -25.33 39.49
C GLY A 418 6.02 -25.66 38.75
N ALA A 419 5.96 -26.14 37.50
CA ALA A 419 7.12 -26.42 36.65
C ALA A 419 7.52 -25.27 35.70
N ASN A 420 6.69 -24.24 35.52
CA ASN A 420 7.01 -23.05 34.71
C ASN A 420 6.33 -21.79 35.29
N PRO A 421 6.98 -21.10 36.26
CA PRO A 421 6.42 -19.94 36.95
C PRO A 421 6.47 -18.64 36.12
N LEU A 422 6.90 -18.71 34.85
CA LEU A 422 7.07 -17.52 34.02
C LEU A 422 5.73 -16.84 33.73
N GLN A 423 5.74 -15.52 33.74
CA GLN A 423 4.63 -14.68 33.29
C GLN A 423 4.43 -14.86 31.77
N SER A 424 3.18 -14.77 31.30
CA SER A 424 2.93 -14.78 29.85
C SER A 424 3.21 -13.42 29.23
N ALA A 425 3.51 -13.40 27.93
CA ALA A 425 3.69 -12.15 27.20
C ALA A 425 2.48 -11.22 27.32
N VAL A 426 1.26 -11.77 27.25
CA VAL A 426 0.00 -11.03 27.38
C VAL A 426 -0.13 -10.40 28.77
N ASP A 427 0.24 -11.14 29.82
CA ASP A 427 0.20 -10.62 31.19
C ASP A 427 1.23 -9.49 31.40
N ALA A 428 2.44 -9.64 30.84
CA ALA A 428 3.48 -8.60 30.90
C ALA A 428 3.07 -7.32 30.17
N ILE A 429 2.45 -7.45 28.98
CA ILE A 429 1.89 -6.32 28.23
C ILE A 429 0.80 -5.62 29.05
N ARG A 430 -0.17 -6.36 29.59
CA ARG A 430 -1.27 -5.79 30.40
C ARG A 430 -0.80 -5.17 31.72
N ALA A 431 0.31 -5.66 32.27
CA ALA A 431 0.95 -5.10 33.46
C ALA A 431 1.75 -3.81 33.18
N GLY A 432 1.89 -3.39 31.91
CA GLY A 432 2.68 -2.22 31.52
C GLY A 432 4.19 -2.46 31.59
N GLU A 433 4.63 -3.71 31.51
CA GLU A 433 6.06 -4.09 31.55
C GLU A 433 6.71 -4.12 30.16
N VAL A 434 5.94 -3.88 29.09
CA VAL A 434 6.36 -3.92 27.69
C VAL A 434 5.97 -2.61 27.01
N ASP A 435 6.94 -1.95 26.38
CA ASP A 435 6.77 -0.67 25.69
C ASP A 435 6.65 -0.83 24.17
N MET A 436 7.08 -1.96 23.61
CA MET A 436 6.98 -2.26 22.18
C MET A 436 6.87 -3.77 21.94
N VAL A 437 6.08 -4.16 20.95
CA VAL A 437 5.93 -5.56 20.50
C VAL A 437 6.44 -5.72 19.08
N ILE A 438 7.26 -6.74 18.84
CA ILE A 438 7.61 -7.27 17.53
C ILE A 438 7.04 -8.68 17.42
N ASN A 439 5.98 -8.84 16.63
CA ASN A 439 5.31 -10.12 16.45
C ASN A 439 5.03 -10.43 14.97
N THR A 440 5.90 -11.23 14.34
CA THR A 440 5.66 -11.68 12.97
C THR A 440 4.74 -12.91 12.93
N PRO A 441 3.70 -12.91 12.07
CA PRO A 441 2.73 -14.01 11.98
C PRO A 441 3.32 -15.26 11.28
N TYR A 442 2.70 -16.42 11.49
CA TYR A 442 3.03 -17.67 10.79
C TYR A 442 1.77 -18.31 10.20
N GLY A 443 1.90 -18.92 9.00
CA GLY A 443 0.85 -19.63 8.28
C GLY A 443 0.28 -20.83 9.04
N ASN A 444 -1.02 -20.72 9.36
CA ASN A 444 -2.01 -21.68 9.88
C ASN A 444 -1.87 -22.50 11.19
N SER A 445 -3.02 -22.48 11.89
CA SER A 445 -3.68 -23.41 12.84
C SER A 445 -3.06 -23.84 14.18
N GLY A 446 -1.83 -23.48 14.54
CA GLY A 446 -1.28 -23.79 15.88
C GLY A 446 -0.92 -22.57 16.75
N PRO A 447 -0.23 -21.54 16.19
CA PRO A 447 0.21 -20.34 16.92
C PRO A 447 -0.74 -19.13 16.83
N ARG A 448 -1.84 -19.21 16.05
CA ARG A 448 -2.71 -18.06 15.77
C ARG A 448 -3.40 -17.50 17.03
N ILE A 449 -3.77 -18.36 17.99
CA ILE A 449 -4.43 -17.90 19.23
C ILE A 449 -3.49 -16.99 20.01
N ASP A 450 -2.25 -17.43 20.23
CA ASP A 450 -1.29 -16.65 21.01
C ASP A 450 -0.87 -15.35 20.31
N GLY A 451 -0.56 -15.40 19.02
CA GLY A 451 -0.21 -14.19 18.26
C GLY A 451 -1.34 -13.17 18.26
N TYR A 452 -2.58 -13.64 18.09
CA TYR A 452 -3.77 -12.81 18.16
C TYR A 452 -3.92 -12.14 19.54
N GLU A 453 -3.77 -12.90 20.63
CA GLU A 453 -3.90 -12.37 21.99
C GLU A 453 -2.81 -11.33 22.31
N ILE A 454 -1.56 -11.57 21.86
CA ILE A 454 -0.43 -10.65 22.01
C ILE A 454 -0.73 -9.32 21.30
N ARG A 455 -1.13 -9.38 20.03
CA ARG A 455 -1.44 -8.19 19.23
C ARG A 455 -2.63 -7.43 19.79
N SER A 456 -3.68 -8.15 20.19
CA SER A 456 -4.87 -7.57 20.82
C SER A 456 -4.55 -6.86 22.13
N ALA A 457 -3.66 -7.45 22.94
CA ALA A 457 -3.18 -6.84 24.18
C ALA A 457 -2.35 -5.57 23.89
N ALA A 458 -1.46 -5.60 22.91
CA ALA A 458 -0.65 -4.45 22.51
C ALA A 458 -1.52 -3.25 22.08
N VAL A 459 -2.49 -3.49 21.18
CA VAL A 459 -3.44 -2.47 20.74
C VAL A 459 -4.28 -1.94 21.91
N SER A 460 -4.71 -2.81 22.83
CA SER A 460 -5.52 -2.39 23.99
C SER A 460 -4.73 -1.54 24.99
N MET A 461 -3.42 -1.75 25.10
CA MET A 461 -2.51 -0.98 25.95
C MET A 461 -1.91 0.23 25.24
N ASN A 462 -2.28 0.46 23.96
CA ASN A 462 -1.75 1.53 23.13
C ASN A 462 -0.21 1.54 23.04
N ILE A 463 0.38 0.35 22.93
CA ILE A 463 1.83 0.19 22.70
C ILE A 463 2.09 -0.19 21.23
N PRO A 464 3.17 0.32 20.60
CA PRO A 464 3.51 -0.02 19.22
C PRO A 464 3.64 -1.53 19.01
N CYS A 465 2.99 -2.03 17.95
CA CYS A 465 2.95 -3.44 17.59
C CYS A 465 3.36 -3.62 16.13
N VAL A 466 4.58 -4.08 15.91
CA VAL A 466 5.16 -4.27 14.58
C VAL A 466 5.02 -5.74 14.16
N THR A 467 4.43 -5.96 12.99
CA THR A 467 4.07 -7.30 12.52
C THR A 467 4.93 -7.82 11.36
N THR A 468 5.89 -7.03 10.87
CA THR A 468 6.78 -7.36 9.75
C THR A 468 8.25 -7.18 10.11
N VAL A 469 9.13 -7.86 9.39
CA VAL A 469 10.59 -7.75 9.57
C VAL A 469 11.11 -6.37 9.17
N GLN A 470 10.61 -5.87 8.04
CA GLN A 470 10.96 -4.61 7.44
C GLN A 470 10.46 -3.45 8.31
N GLY A 471 9.21 -3.53 8.79
CA GLY A 471 8.67 -2.59 9.78
C GLY A 471 9.49 -2.55 11.07
N ALA A 472 10.02 -3.69 11.52
CA ALA A 472 10.87 -3.72 12.72
C ALA A 472 12.20 -3.00 12.47
N SER A 473 12.78 -3.18 11.28
CA SER A 473 14.01 -2.48 10.88
C SER A 473 13.78 -0.97 10.72
N ALA A 474 12.63 -0.56 10.18
CA ALA A 474 12.24 0.85 10.08
C ALA A 474 12.00 1.47 11.46
N ALA A 475 11.31 0.75 12.36
CA ALA A 475 11.08 1.20 13.73
C ALA A 475 12.39 1.40 14.49
N VAL A 476 13.39 0.51 14.33
CA VAL A 476 14.72 0.71 14.93
C VAL A 476 15.36 2.02 14.47
N GLN A 477 15.34 2.31 13.17
CA GLN A 477 15.89 3.57 12.64
C GLN A 477 15.13 4.81 13.18
N GLY A 478 13.80 4.70 13.31
CA GLY A 478 12.98 5.74 13.93
C GLY A 478 13.30 5.96 15.41
N ILE A 479 13.53 4.89 16.16
CA ILE A 479 13.95 4.94 17.57
C ILE A 479 15.32 5.59 17.70
N GLU A 480 16.27 5.24 16.83
CA GLU A 480 17.59 5.88 16.82
C GLU A 480 17.51 7.38 16.56
N ALA A 481 16.68 7.81 15.60
CA ALA A 481 16.42 9.23 15.35
C ALA A 481 15.80 9.91 16.57
N GLY A 482 14.84 9.25 17.23
CA GLY A 482 14.24 9.73 18.48
C GLY A 482 15.26 9.89 19.62
N ILE A 483 16.20 8.95 19.77
CA ILE A 483 17.28 9.01 20.77
C ILE A 483 18.28 10.12 20.46
N ARG A 484 18.61 10.36 19.18
CA ARG A 484 19.49 11.49 18.79
C ARG A 484 18.88 12.85 19.17
N GLY A 485 17.55 12.96 19.16
CA GLY A 485 16.83 14.16 19.60
C GLY A 485 16.93 15.36 18.65
N ASP A 486 17.21 15.11 17.36
CA ASP A 486 17.41 16.14 16.33
C ASP A 486 16.26 16.20 15.30
N ILE A 487 15.12 15.59 15.62
CA ILE A 487 13.89 15.64 14.83
C ILE A 487 13.27 17.05 14.96
N GLY A 488 13.28 17.81 13.87
CA GLY A 488 12.76 19.18 13.80
C GLY A 488 11.46 19.32 13.00
N VAL A 489 10.99 20.55 12.87
CA VAL A 489 9.83 20.91 12.02
C VAL A 489 10.27 21.80 10.87
N MET A 490 9.59 21.67 9.74
CA MET A 490 9.80 22.50 8.54
C MET A 490 8.45 22.71 7.86
N SER A 491 8.18 23.92 7.39
CA SER A 491 6.97 24.19 6.62
C SER A 491 7.06 23.59 5.21
N LEU A 492 5.91 23.28 4.59
CA LEU A 492 5.90 22.81 3.20
C LEU A 492 6.46 23.86 2.24
N GLN A 493 6.29 25.15 2.55
CA GLN A 493 6.80 26.25 1.74
C GLN A 493 8.33 26.29 1.75
N GLU A 494 8.96 26.16 2.92
CA GLU A 494 10.42 26.08 3.03
C GLU A 494 10.94 24.84 2.29
N LEU A 495 10.32 23.68 2.52
CA LEU A 495 10.67 22.44 1.82
C LEU A 495 10.60 22.60 0.29
N HIS A 496 9.48 23.11 -0.22
CA HIS A 496 9.25 23.26 -1.65
C HIS A 496 10.17 24.30 -2.29
N SER A 497 10.62 25.30 -1.52
CA SER A 497 11.61 26.27 -2.00
C SER A 497 12.99 25.66 -2.26
N VAL A 498 13.34 24.58 -1.55
CA VAL A 498 14.60 23.84 -1.72
C VAL A 498 14.49 22.77 -2.82
N LEU A 499 13.30 22.19 -3.03
CA LEU A 499 13.05 21.22 -4.10
C LEU A 499 12.90 21.87 -5.49
N GLY A 500 12.38 23.11 -5.53
CA GLY A 500 12.14 23.84 -6.77
C GLY A 500 13.31 24.68 -7.28
N SER A 501 14.38 24.82 -6.47
CA SER A 501 15.66 25.44 -6.85
C SER A 501 16.61 24.43 -7.48
#